data_AF-A0A7C6XM46-F1
#
_entry.id   AF-A0A7C6XM46-F1
#
_cell.length_a   1.000
_cell.length_b   1.000
_cell.length_c   1.000
_cell.angle_alpha   90.00
_cell.angle_beta   90.00
_cell.angle_gamma   90.00
#
_symmetry.space_group_name_H-M   'P 1'
#
loop_
_entity.id
_entity.type
_entity.pdbx_description
1 polymer ?
#
loop_
_entity_poly.entity_id
_entity_poly.type
_entity_poly.pdbx_seq_one_letter_code
_entity_poly.pdbx_strand_id
1 'polypeptide(L)'
;MTISRTEAEALAALVARLRASHNMTAWDHPGIMAAIEKARAMADAFDLAHALLVLAERPDLRTPALLSTTGEHWRRMDGTMTKRHGDNDIPCPEHTGQTMPCPKCRDAVRPPTPDELAEIREAYQAKVRELREERAEIEKRRAEA
;
A
#
# COMPACT_ATOMS: atom_id res chain seq x y z
N MET A 1 20.15 5.81 -3.91
CA MET A 1 20.42 7.14 -3.33
C MET A 1 19.10 7.65 -2.76
N THR A 2 19.00 7.83 -1.44
CA THR A 2 17.74 8.23 -0.79
C THR A 2 17.58 9.75 -0.82
N ILE A 3 16.35 10.24 -0.97
CA ILE A 3 16.06 11.68 -0.99
C ILE A 3 16.46 12.34 0.34
N SER A 4 17.20 13.45 0.28
CA SER A 4 17.52 14.28 1.44
C SER A 4 16.32 15.11 1.89
N ARG A 5 16.40 15.71 3.08
CA ARG A 5 15.31 16.55 3.58
C ARG A 5 15.09 17.80 2.73
N THR A 6 16.18 18.48 2.33
CA THR A 6 16.12 19.68 1.50
C THR A 6 15.52 19.38 0.12
N GLU A 7 15.89 18.23 -0.48
CA GLU A 7 15.29 17.78 -1.74
C GLU A 7 13.80 17.46 -1.58
N ALA A 8 13.41 16.83 -0.48
CA ALA A 8 12.00 16.56 -0.16
C ALA A 8 11.18 17.85 0.00
N GLU A 9 11.72 18.85 0.69
CA GLU A 9 11.08 20.16 0.86
C GLU A 9 10.90 20.90 -0.47
N ALA A 10 11.94 20.90 -1.33
CA ALA A 10 11.87 21.48 -2.66
C ALA A 10 10.84 20.78 -3.55
N LEU A 11 10.81 19.45 -3.53
CA LEU A 11 9.85 18.64 -4.27
C LEU A 11 8.42 18.87 -3.76
N ALA A 12 8.21 18.91 -2.45
CA ALA A 12 6.90 19.16 -1.86
C ALA A 12 6.36 20.55 -2.24
N ALA A 13 7.22 21.58 -2.25
CA ALA A 13 6.85 22.92 -2.69
C ALA A 13 6.47 22.95 -4.19
N LEU A 14 7.22 22.25 -5.04
CA LEU A 14 6.91 22.12 -6.47
C LEU A 14 5.54 21.46 -6.69
N VAL A 15 5.30 20.32 -6.05
CA VAL A 15 4.05 19.54 -6.21
C VAL A 15 2.83 20.32 -5.71
N ALA A 16 2.94 20.99 -4.56
CA ALA A 16 1.88 21.85 -4.05
C ALA A 16 1.51 22.97 -5.04
N ARG A 17 2.51 23.60 -5.67
CA ARG A 17 2.31 24.64 -6.69
C ARG A 17 1.67 24.10 -7.97
N LEU A 18 2.15 22.97 -8.48
CA LEU A 18 1.60 22.34 -9.69
C LEU A 18 0.12 21.98 -9.50
N ARG A 19 -0.26 21.39 -8.37
CA ARG A 19 -1.67 21.05 -8.12
C ARG A 19 -2.56 22.28 -7.99
N ALA A 20 -2.06 23.33 -7.35
CA ALA A 20 -2.79 24.59 -7.24
C ALA A 20 -3.00 25.25 -8.62
N SER A 21 -2.01 25.22 -9.52
CA SER A 21 -2.13 25.84 -10.85
C SER A 21 -3.09 25.10 -11.78
N HIS A 22 -3.28 23.79 -11.60
CA HIS A 22 -4.17 22.96 -12.42
C HIS A 22 -5.63 22.90 -11.91
N ASN A 23 -6.04 23.84 -11.04
CA ASN A 23 -7.39 23.89 -10.43
C ASN A 23 -7.80 22.56 -9.74
N MET A 24 -6.82 21.81 -9.22
CA MET A 24 -7.05 20.59 -8.47
C MET A 24 -7.15 20.90 -6.98
N THR A 25 -7.69 19.96 -6.19
CA THR A 25 -7.64 20.07 -4.73
C THR A 25 -6.17 20.18 -4.30
N ALA A 26 -5.82 21.33 -3.73
CA ALA A 26 -4.48 21.61 -3.26
C ALA A 26 -4.12 20.63 -2.15
N TRP A 27 -2.97 20.00 -2.29
CA TRP A 27 -2.35 19.27 -1.20
C TRP A 27 -1.52 20.25 -0.37
N ASP A 28 -1.57 20.09 0.94
CA ASP A 28 -0.80 20.89 1.85
C ASP A 28 0.66 20.42 1.88
N HIS A 29 1.58 21.37 2.05
CA HIS A 29 3.00 21.06 2.12
C HIS A 29 3.37 20.05 3.23
N PRO A 30 2.82 20.15 4.47
CA PRO A 30 3.05 19.14 5.51
C PRO A 30 2.56 17.74 5.12
N GLY A 31 1.38 17.65 4.50
CA GLY A 31 0.84 16.38 4.00
C GLY A 31 1.73 15.71 2.96
N ILE A 32 2.30 16.50 2.02
CA ILE A 32 3.24 15.98 1.01
C ILE A 32 4.54 15.52 1.68
N MET A 33 5.10 16.31 2.59
CA MET A 33 6.32 15.94 3.34
C MET A 33 6.12 14.65 4.13
N ALA A 34 4.97 14.49 4.80
CA ALA A 34 4.65 13.26 5.52
C ALA A 34 4.52 12.04 4.60
N ALA A 35 3.99 12.21 3.39
CA ALA A 35 3.92 11.15 2.39
C ALA A 35 5.31 10.74 1.87
N ILE A 36 6.18 11.73 1.57
CA ILE A 36 7.57 11.50 1.15
C ILE A 36 8.31 10.72 2.23
N GLU A 37 8.19 11.12 3.50
CA GLU A 37 8.90 10.45 4.59
C GLU A 37 8.46 8.98 4.74
N LYS A 38 7.15 8.69 4.63
CA LYS A 38 6.64 7.31 4.64
C LYS A 38 7.14 6.48 3.47
N ALA A 39 7.28 7.09 2.30
CA ALA A 39 7.73 6.42 1.07
C ALA A 39 9.25 6.37 0.91
N ARG A 40 10.01 7.08 1.76
CA ARG A 40 11.48 7.23 1.66
C ARG A 40 12.23 5.90 1.59
N ALA A 41 11.73 4.88 2.28
CA ALA A 41 12.34 3.54 2.29
C ALA A 41 11.95 2.68 1.07
N MET A 42 10.99 3.11 0.25
CA MET A 42 10.43 2.28 -0.82
C MET A 42 11.24 2.37 -2.12
N ALA A 43 11.87 3.49 -2.40
CA ALA A 43 12.53 3.76 -3.68
C ALA A 43 13.68 4.78 -3.55
N ASP A 44 14.45 4.95 -4.62
CA ASP A 44 15.43 6.03 -4.69
C ASP A 44 14.76 7.41 -4.88
N ALA A 45 15.57 8.47 -4.80
CA ALA A 45 15.08 9.84 -4.90
C ALA A 45 14.37 10.15 -6.22
N PHE A 46 14.81 9.58 -7.35
CA PHE A 46 14.25 9.87 -8.67
C PHE A 46 12.93 9.14 -8.87
N ASP A 47 12.88 7.86 -8.53
CA ASP A 47 11.66 7.07 -8.59
C ASP A 47 10.58 7.63 -7.65
N LEU A 48 10.96 8.09 -6.46
CA LEU A 48 10.03 8.75 -5.52
C LEU A 48 9.49 10.06 -6.08
N ALA A 49 10.36 10.89 -6.66
CA ALA A 49 9.95 12.15 -7.29
C ALA A 49 8.99 11.90 -8.47
N HIS A 50 9.31 10.93 -9.33
CA HIS A 50 8.46 10.50 -10.43
C HIS A 50 7.09 10.04 -9.92
N ALA A 51 7.07 9.13 -8.96
CA ALA A 51 5.84 8.57 -8.41
C ALA A 51 4.93 9.64 -7.80
N LEU A 52 5.53 10.62 -7.10
CA LEU A 52 4.78 11.75 -6.55
C LEU A 52 4.21 12.66 -7.65
N LEU A 53 4.93 12.90 -8.75
CA LEU A 53 4.43 13.69 -9.87
C LEU A 53 3.25 12.98 -10.58
N VAL A 54 3.36 11.66 -10.80
CA VAL A 54 2.26 10.86 -11.38
C VAL A 54 1.01 10.90 -10.48
N LEU A 55 1.18 10.82 -9.16
CA LEU A 55 0.06 10.99 -8.24
C LEU A 55 -0.49 12.43 -8.25
N ALA A 56 0.37 13.43 -8.41
CA ALA A 56 -0.04 14.83 -8.42
C ALA A 56 -0.88 15.19 -9.65
N GLU A 57 -0.68 14.53 -10.79
CA GLU A 57 -1.47 14.70 -12.02
C GLU A 57 -2.90 14.14 -11.90
N ARG A 58 -3.15 13.25 -10.93
CA ARG A 58 -4.45 12.62 -10.74
C ARG A 58 -5.46 13.55 -10.04
N PRO A 59 -6.56 13.96 -10.72
CA PRO A 59 -7.55 14.87 -10.15
C PRO A 59 -8.47 14.21 -9.12
N ASP A 60 -8.63 12.88 -9.18
CA ASP A 60 -9.44 12.10 -8.24
C ASP A 60 -8.84 12.04 -6.83
N LEU A 61 -7.53 12.29 -6.71
CA LEU A 61 -6.81 12.20 -5.45
C LEU A 61 -6.89 13.49 -4.65
N ARG A 62 -7.46 13.38 -3.44
CA ARG A 62 -7.51 14.48 -2.47
C ARG A 62 -6.32 14.54 -1.52
N THR A 63 -5.42 13.54 -1.56
CA THR A 63 -4.29 13.42 -0.64
C THR A 63 -3.10 12.70 -1.31
N PRO A 64 -1.85 13.06 -0.93
CA PRO A 64 -0.65 12.35 -1.37
C PRO A 64 -0.44 10.98 -0.70
N ALA A 65 -1.34 10.54 0.21
CA ALA A 65 -1.14 9.34 1.03
C ALA A 65 -0.86 8.05 0.24
N LEU A 66 -1.38 7.95 -1.00
CA LEU A 66 -1.13 6.81 -1.88
C LEU A 66 0.34 6.63 -2.26
N LEU A 67 1.19 7.65 -2.10
CA LEU A 67 2.63 7.53 -2.37
C LEU A 67 3.25 6.40 -1.54
N SER A 68 2.80 6.19 -0.31
CA SER A 68 3.31 5.11 0.55
C SER A 68 2.76 3.72 0.21
N THR A 69 1.91 3.62 -0.81
CA THR A 69 1.24 2.38 -1.23
C THR A 69 1.79 1.88 -2.55
N THR A 70 1.54 0.61 -2.83
CA THR A 70 1.94 -0.01 -4.10
C THR A 70 0.92 0.36 -5.18
N GLY A 71 1.36 0.69 -6.39
CA GLY A 71 0.44 1.01 -7.48
C GLY A 71 1.13 1.48 -8.75
N GLU A 72 0.33 1.82 -9.76
CA GLU A 72 0.78 2.21 -11.10
C GLU A 72 1.66 3.46 -11.14
N HIS A 73 1.56 4.32 -10.13
CA HIS A 73 2.40 5.51 -10.00
C HIS A 73 3.89 5.18 -9.82
N TRP A 74 4.22 3.94 -9.45
CA TRP A 74 5.59 3.42 -9.41
C TRP A 74 6.07 2.80 -10.72
N ARG A 75 5.28 2.89 -11.80
CA ARG A 75 5.69 2.40 -13.12
C ARG A 75 6.57 3.45 -13.80
N ARG A 76 7.73 3.02 -14.29
CA ARG A 76 8.66 3.82 -15.08
C ARG A 76 8.15 4.00 -16.51
N MET A 77 8.71 4.98 -17.22
CA MET A 77 8.38 5.29 -18.61
C MET A 77 8.62 4.13 -19.59
N ASP A 78 9.56 3.23 -19.27
CA ASP A 78 9.84 2.01 -20.05
C ASP A 78 8.84 0.87 -19.79
N GLY A 79 7.80 1.12 -18.99
CA GLY A 79 6.78 0.14 -18.61
C GLY A 79 7.17 -0.77 -17.46
N THR A 80 8.41 -0.70 -16.96
CA THR A 80 8.87 -1.49 -15.82
C THR A 80 8.41 -0.89 -14.50
N MET A 81 8.31 -1.69 -13.44
CA MET A 81 8.04 -1.18 -12.09
C MET A 81 9.36 -0.78 -11.43
N THR A 82 9.37 0.33 -10.69
CA THR A 82 10.49 0.70 -9.82
C THR A 82 10.85 -0.48 -8.90
N LYS A 83 12.13 -0.89 -8.91
CA LYS A 83 12.66 -1.87 -7.96
C LYS A 83 12.50 -1.32 -6.54
N ARG A 84 11.72 -1.99 -5.70
CA ARG A 84 11.51 -1.60 -4.30
C ARG A 84 12.60 -2.16 -3.40
N HIS A 85 12.81 -1.49 -2.27
CA HIS A 85 13.55 -2.12 -1.18
C HIS A 85 12.74 -3.32 -0.66
N GLY A 86 13.22 -4.53 -0.93
CA GLY A 86 12.48 -5.80 -0.72
C GLY A 86 12.22 -6.59 -2.01
N ASP A 87 12.33 -5.96 -3.19
CA ASP A 87 12.50 -6.66 -4.47
C ASP A 87 13.96 -7.14 -4.51
N ASN A 88 14.20 -8.27 -3.86
CA ASN A 88 15.54 -8.79 -3.69
C ASN A 88 15.91 -9.65 -4.89
N ASP A 89 17.14 -9.56 -5.38
CA ASP A 89 17.72 -10.56 -6.29
C ASP A 89 18.04 -11.88 -5.53
N ILE A 90 17.40 -12.10 -4.37
CA ILE A 90 17.51 -13.31 -3.56
C ILE A 90 16.81 -14.44 -4.33
N PRO A 91 17.53 -15.53 -4.62
CA PRO A 91 16.92 -16.72 -5.20
C PRO A 91 15.80 -17.23 -4.29
N CYS A 92 14.63 -17.53 -4.87
CA CYS A 92 13.55 -18.15 -4.15
C CYS A 92 14.01 -19.54 -3.66
N PRO A 93 13.90 -19.84 -2.35
CA PRO A 93 14.32 -21.13 -1.81
C PRO A 93 13.47 -22.29 -2.32
N GLU A 94 12.22 -22.01 -2.71
CA GLU A 94 11.25 -23.01 -3.17
C GLU A 94 11.20 -23.14 -4.70
N HIS A 95 11.56 -22.08 -5.43
CA HIS A 95 11.41 -22.00 -6.89
C HIS A 95 12.74 -21.62 -7.55
N THR A 96 13.50 -22.66 -7.94
CA THR A 96 14.82 -22.52 -8.57
C THR A 96 14.78 -21.66 -9.85
N GLY A 97 15.78 -20.79 -9.99
CA GLY A 97 15.90 -19.88 -11.13
C GLY A 97 15.00 -18.64 -11.09
N GLN A 98 14.27 -18.42 -9.99
CA GLN A 98 13.44 -17.23 -9.80
C GLN A 98 13.91 -16.42 -8.59
N THR A 99 13.71 -15.11 -8.62
CA THR A 99 14.03 -14.19 -7.52
C THR A 99 12.77 -13.82 -6.74
N MET A 100 12.91 -13.55 -5.44
CA MET A 100 11.76 -13.20 -4.59
C MET A 100 11.35 -11.72 -4.73
N PRO A 101 10.04 -11.40 -4.76
CA PRO A 101 8.90 -12.33 -4.74
C PRO A 101 8.68 -12.99 -6.11
N CYS A 102 8.82 -14.32 -6.16
CA CYS A 102 8.69 -15.04 -7.42
C CYS A 102 7.21 -15.22 -7.81
N PRO A 103 6.87 -15.26 -9.11
CA PRO A 103 5.49 -15.40 -9.58
C PRO A 103 4.75 -16.58 -8.93
N LYS A 104 5.42 -17.72 -8.77
CA LYS A 104 4.81 -18.92 -8.17
C LYS A 104 4.44 -18.74 -6.71
N CYS A 105 5.34 -18.18 -5.89
CA CYS A 105 5.02 -17.86 -4.49
C CYS A 105 3.91 -16.79 -4.41
N ARG A 106 3.88 -15.84 -5.36
CA ARG A 106 2.86 -14.79 -5.39
C ARG A 106 1.49 -15.35 -5.74
N ASP A 107 1.41 -16.28 -6.69
CA ASP A 107 0.15 -16.94 -7.09
C ASP A 107 -0.38 -17.87 -5.99
N ALA A 108 0.51 -18.55 -5.26
CA ALA A 108 0.13 -19.37 -4.11
C ALA A 108 -0.54 -18.55 -2.99
N VAL A 109 -0.22 -17.26 -2.87
CA VAL A 109 -0.78 -16.34 -1.87
C VAL A 109 -1.69 -15.31 -2.54
N ARG A 110 -2.35 -15.68 -3.65
CA ARG A 110 -3.25 -14.75 -4.33
C ARG A 110 -4.36 -14.26 -3.37
N PRO A 111 -4.81 -13.01 -3.50
CA PRO A 111 -6.01 -12.56 -2.83
C PRO A 111 -7.20 -13.50 -3.18
N PRO A 112 -8.10 -13.77 -2.23
CA PRO A 112 -9.31 -14.52 -2.52
C PRO A 112 -10.15 -13.79 -3.58
N THR A 113 -10.87 -14.56 -4.41
CA THR A 113 -11.86 -14.00 -5.34
C THR A 113 -13.04 -13.41 -4.57
N PRO A 114 -13.88 -12.56 -5.19
CA PRO A 114 -15.08 -12.04 -4.55
C PRO A 114 -16.00 -13.13 -3.97
N ASP A 115 -16.11 -14.26 -4.68
CA ASP A 115 -16.93 -15.40 -4.27
C ASP A 115 -16.30 -16.13 -3.07
N GLU A 116 -14.98 -16.39 -3.11
CA GLU A 116 -14.24 -16.97 -1.97
C GLU A 116 -14.31 -16.06 -0.73
N LEU A 117 -14.27 -14.73 -0.94
CA LEU A 117 -14.46 -13.74 0.13
C LEU A 117 -15.87 -13.79 0.73
N ALA A 118 -16.90 -14.05 -0.07
CA ALA A 118 -18.27 -14.19 0.41
C ALA A 118 -18.41 -15.45 1.28
N GLU A 119 -17.85 -16.58 0.84
CA GLU A 119 -17.82 -17.83 1.60
C GLU A 119 -17.07 -17.67 2.93
N ILE A 120 -15.90 -17.04 2.91
CA ILE A 120 -15.11 -16.77 4.12
C ILE A 120 -15.92 -15.91 5.11
N ARG A 121 -16.65 -14.89 4.62
CA ARG A 121 -17.49 -14.03 5.47
C ARG A 121 -18.64 -14.80 6.09
N GLU A 122 -19.29 -15.68 5.32
CA GLU A 122 -20.37 -16.50 5.82
C GLU A 122 -19.89 -17.48 6.91
N ALA A 123 -18.79 -18.19 6.63
CA ALA A 123 -18.16 -19.10 7.58
C ALA A 123 -17.75 -18.36 8.87
N TYR A 124 -17.18 -17.15 8.74
CA TYR A 124 -16.82 -16.32 9.88
C TYR A 124 -18.05 -15.92 10.70
N GLN A 125 -19.14 -15.48 10.06
CA GLN A 125 -20.37 -15.12 10.75
C GLN A 125 -21.01 -16.30 11.46
N ALA A 126 -20.99 -17.49 10.85
CA ALA A 126 -21.45 -18.72 11.50
C ALA A 126 -20.64 -19.01 12.77
N LYS A 127 -19.31 -18.92 12.69
CA LYS A 127 -18.45 -19.17 13.85
C LYS A 127 -18.66 -18.14 14.96
N VAL A 128 -18.89 -16.88 14.62
CA VAL A 128 -19.20 -15.83 15.61
C VAL A 128 -20.54 -16.10 16.31
N ARG A 129 -21.55 -16.64 15.62
CA ARG A 129 -22.83 -17.00 16.26
C ARG A 129 -22.65 -18.13 17.27
N GLU A 130 -21.97 -19.22 16.87
CA GLU A 130 -21.65 -20.35 17.74
C GLU A 130 -20.92 -19.89 19.03
N LEU A 131 -19.86 -19.08 18.88
CA LEU A 131 -19.09 -18.57 20.02
C LEU A 131 -19.91 -17.66 20.95
N ARG A 132 -20.93 -16.96 20.45
CA ARG A 132 -21.82 -16.15 21.27
C ARG A 132 -22.77 -17.01 22.09
N GLU A 133 -23.31 -18.06 21.49
CA GLU A 133 -24.19 -19.02 22.16
C GLU A 133 -23.43 -19.76 23.27
N GLU A 134 -22.23 -20.26 22.99
CA GLU A 134 -21.35 -20.88 23.99
C GLU A 134 -21.04 -19.95 25.16
N ARG A 135 -20.74 -18.68 24.87
CA ARG A 135 -20.48 -17.67 25.91
C ARG A 135 -21.70 -17.40 26.79
N ALA A 136 -22.88 -17.29 26.19
CA ALA A 136 -24.12 -17.08 26.93
C ALA A 136 -24.45 -18.27 27.84
N GLU A 137 -24.17 -19.49 27.39
CA GLU A 137 -24.38 -20.70 28.18
C GLU A 137 -23.38 -20.82 29.35
N ILE A 138 -22.12 -20.46 29.12
CA ILE A 138 -21.11 -20.37 30.19
C ILE A 138 -21.51 -19.32 31.24
N GLU A 139 -21.99 -18.15 30.80
CA GLU A 139 -22.43 -17.09 31.71
C GLU A 139 -23.64 -17.52 32.54
N LYS A 140 -24.62 -18.16 31.92
CA LYS A 140 -25.79 -18.73 32.61
C LYS A 140 -25.37 -19.76 33.67
N ARG A 141 -24.48 -20.69 33.31
CA ARG A 141 -23.94 -21.69 34.26
C ARG A 141 -23.18 -21.08 35.43
N ARG A 142 -22.53 -19.93 35.23
CA ARG A 142 -21.86 -19.18 36.30
C ARG A 142 -22.84 -18.44 37.21
N ALA A 143 -23.99 -18.03 36.70
CA ALA A 143 -25.01 -17.35 37.49
C ALA A 143 -25.86 -18.32 38.36
N GLU A 144 -25.91 -19.60 37.97
CA GLU A 144 -26.66 -20.66 38.68
C GLU A 144 -25.81 -21.43 39.72
N ALA A 145 -24.51 -21.14 39.81
CA ALA A 145 -23.56 -21.75 40.75
C ALA A 145 -23.22 -20.79 41.91
#